data_AF-A0A511RHR3-F1
#
_entry.id   AF-A0A511RHR3-F1
#
_cell.length_a   1.000
_cell.length_b   1.000
_cell.length_c   1.000
_cell.angle_alpha   90.00
_cell.angle_beta   90.00
_cell.angle_gamma   90.00
#
_symmetry.space_group_name_H-M   'P 1'
#
loop_
_entity.id
_entity.type
_entity.pdbx_description
1 polymer ?
#
loop_
_entity_poly.entity_id
_entity_poly.type
_entity_poly.pdbx_seq_one_letter_code
_entity_poly.pdbx_strand_id
1 'polypeptide(L)' 'MTPGAAALLRLALWALPLVLGYLAGRSWGRFRVLGGLLLGALAIGALVKPFPLGWVLIVLGFLGGVPLGRR' A
#
# COMPACT_ATOMS: atom_id res chain seq x y z
N MET A 1 25.60 5.76 6.30
CA MET A 1 24.44 5.02 6.84
C MET A 1 24.91 3.65 7.29
N THR A 2 24.54 3.16 8.47
CA THR A 2 24.88 1.79 8.88
C THR A 2 24.06 0.78 8.06
N PRO A 3 24.57 -0.45 7.82
CA PRO A 3 23.84 -1.47 7.07
C PRO A 3 22.43 -1.76 7.63
N GLY A 4 22.29 -1.78 8.95
CA GLY A 4 21.01 -1.97 9.62
C GLY A 4 20.00 -0.84 9.37
N ALA A 5 20.44 0.42 9.39
CA ALA A 5 19.58 1.55 9.09
C ALA A 5 19.08 1.53 7.64
N ALA A 6 19.94 1.15 6.69
CA ALA A 6 19.57 1.01 5.28
C ALA A 6 18.53 -0.12 5.08
N ALA A 7 18.68 -1.24 5.78
CA ALA A 7 17.72 -2.33 5.74
C ALA A 7 16.35 -1.92 6.30
N LEU A 8 16.32 -1.24 7.44
CA LEU A 8 15.08 -0.73 8.05
C LEU A 8 14.37 0.29 7.14
N LEU A 9 15.12 1.22 6.56
CA LEU A 9 14.56 2.18 5.61
C LEU A 9 13.95 1.48 4.40
N ARG A 10 14.64 0.48 3.84
CA ARG A 10 14.13 -0.30 2.72
C ARG A 10 12.85 -1.05 3.09
N LEU A 11 12.78 -1.62 4.29
CA LEU A 11 11.61 -2.32 4.80
C LEU A 11 10.42 -1.37 4.99
N ALA A 12 10.67 -0.18 5.55
CA ALA A 12 9.66 0.87 5.69
C ALA A 12 9.13 1.34 4.32
N LEU A 13 10.02 1.50 3.34
CA LEU A 13 9.63 1.85 1.97
C LEU A 13 8.85 0.71 1.28
N TRP A 14 9.15 -0.55 1.59
CA TRP A 14 8.35 -1.69 1.14
C TRP A 14 6.97 -1.78 1.78
N ALA A 15 6.78 -1.22 2.98
CA ALA A 15 5.48 -1.19 3.62
C ALA A 15 4.54 -0.13 3.01
N LEU A 16 5.05 0.86 2.26
CA LEU A 16 4.21 1.93 1.70
C LEU A 16 3.05 1.42 0.83
N PRO A 17 3.24 0.51 -0.14
CA PRO A 17 2.14 -0.02 -0.95
C PRO A 17 1.05 -0.69 -0.11
N LEU A 18 1.44 -1.39 0.98
CA LEU A 18 0.51 -2.00 1.92
C LEU A 18 -0.34 -0.93 2.64
N VAL A 19 0.33 0.09 3.18
CA VAL A 19 -0.34 1.18 3.91
C VAL A 19 -1.28 1.96 2.98
N LEU A 20 -0.83 2.28 1.76
CA LEU A 20 -1.65 2.99 0.78
C LEU A 20 -2.84 2.15 0.32
N GLY A 21 -2.64 0.84 0.09
CA GLY A 21 -3.73 -0.10 -0.16
C GLY A 21 -4.76 -0.08 0.97
N TYR A 22 -4.30 -0.19 2.22
CA TYR A 22 -5.17 -0.16 3.41
C TYR A 22 -5.97 1.14 3.53
N LEU A 23 -5.33 2.29 3.37
CA LEU A 23 -6.01 3.58 3.39
C LEU A 23 -7.01 3.71 2.24
N ALA A 24 -6.67 3.18 1.05
CA ALA A 24 -7.59 3.15 -0.08
C ALA A 24 -8.84 2.33 0.26
N GLY A 25 -8.67 1.12 0.80
CA GLY A 25 -9.78 0.29 1.27
C GLY A 25 -10.62 0.99 2.34
N ARG A 26 -9.98 1.68 3.30
CA ARG A 26 -10.69 2.40 4.36
C ARG A 26 -11.50 3.59 3.84
N SER A 27 -11.05 4.18 2.74
CA SER A 27 -11.70 5.29 2.05
C SER A 27 -12.86 4.86 1.14
N TRP A 28 -13.28 3.59 1.19
CA TRP A 28 -14.43 3.08 0.44
C TRP A 28 -15.66 3.99 0.57
N GLY A 29 -16.20 4.43 -0.57
CA GLY A 29 -17.28 5.41 -0.67
C GLY A 29 -16.82 6.86 -0.91
N ARG A 30 -15.52 7.17 -0.83
CA ARG A 30 -14.94 8.48 -1.19
C ARG A 30 -14.06 8.35 -2.43
N PHE A 31 -14.68 8.22 -3.60
CA PHE A 31 -14.02 7.89 -4.87
C PHE A 31 -12.78 8.72 -5.20
N ARG A 32 -12.79 10.04 -4.94
CA ARG A 32 -11.64 10.92 -5.19
C ARG A 32 -10.42 10.54 -4.34
N VAL A 33 -10.62 10.21 -3.07
CA VAL A 33 -9.54 9.81 -2.15
C VAL A 33 -9.07 8.40 -2.48
N LEU A 34 -10.01 7.48 -2.70
CA LEU A 34 -9.71 6.10 -3.08
C LEU A 34 -8.87 6.03 -4.36
N GLY A 35 -9.27 6.78 -5.40
CA GLY A 35 -8.54 6.82 -6.66
C GLY A 35 -7.12 7.37 -6.49
N GLY A 36 -6.95 8.47 -5.75
CA GLY A 36 -5.63 9.04 -5.48
C GLY A 36 -4.71 8.09 -4.71
N LEU A 37 -5.25 7.40 -3.70
CA LEU A 37 -4.49 6.42 -2.91
C LEU A 37 -4.12 5.19 -3.73
N LEU A 38 -5.03 4.66 -4.55
CA LEU A 38 -4.73 3.54 -5.44
C LEU A 38 -3.68 3.93 -6.48
N LEU A 39 -3.80 5.08 -7.14
CA LEU A 39 -2.79 5.54 -8.10
C LEU A 39 -1.41 5.67 -7.47
N GLY A 40 -1.34 6.26 -6.27
CA GLY A 40 -0.09 6.33 -5.50
C GLY A 40 0.45 4.95 -5.12
N ALA A 41 -0.44 4.05 -4.67
CA ALA A 41 -0.06 2.69 -4.31
C ALA A 41 0.49 1.92 -5.51
N LEU A 42 -0.15 2.03 -6.68
CA LEU A 42 0.27 1.39 -7.93
C LEU A 42 1.64 1.91 -8.38
N ALA A 43 1.83 3.25 -8.35
CA ALA A 43 3.10 3.86 -8.72
C ALA A 43 4.25 3.38 -7.83
N ILE A 44 4.06 3.36 -6.51
CA ILE A 44 5.09 2.94 -5.55
C ILE A 44 5.27 1.41 -5.58
N GLY A 45 4.18 0.65 -5.68
CA GLY A 45 4.20 -0.81 -5.74
C GLY A 45 4.94 -1.34 -6.96
N ALA A 46 4.86 -0.65 -8.10
CA ALA A 46 5.65 -0.98 -9.29
C ALA A 46 7.17 -0.85 -9.06
N LEU A 47 7.60 -0.01 -8.11
CA LEU A 47 9.01 0.18 -7.75
C LEU A 47 9.51 -0.84 -6.71
N VAL A 48 8.60 -1.58 -6.05
CA VAL A 48 8.98 -2.62 -5.08
C VAL A 48 9.47 -3.87 -5.81
N LYS A 49 10.72 -4.24 -5.51
CA LYS A 49 11.37 -5.47 -5.98
C LYS A 49 11.35 -6.51 -4.86
N PRO A 50 11.26 -7.82 -5.13
CA PRO A 50 11.07 -8.41 -6.46
C PRO A 50 9.64 -8.17 -6.96
N PHE A 51 9.50 -7.98 -8.27
CA PHE A 51 8.17 -7.96 -8.90
C PHE A 51 7.57 -9.38 -8.84
N PRO A 52 6.28 -9.56 -8.50
CA PRO A 52 5.23 -8.54 -8.32
C PRO A 52 4.88 -8.22 -6.85
N LEU A 53 5.82 -8.30 -5.90
CA LEU A 53 5.53 -8.20 -4.46
C LEU A 53 4.76 -6.92 -4.08
N GLY A 54 5.08 -5.77 -4.66
CA GLY A 54 4.37 -4.52 -4.40
C GLY A 54 2.87 -4.62 -4.69
N TRP A 55 2.48 -5.31 -5.76
CA TRP A 55 1.07 -5.52 -6.12
C TRP A 55 0.34 -6.38 -5.11
N VAL A 56 1.00 -7.45 -4.63
CA VAL A 56 0.45 -8.31 -3.58
C VAL A 56 0.20 -7.50 -2.30
N LEU A 57 1.14 -6.63 -1.91
CA LEU A 57 0.99 -5.77 -0.74
C LEU A 57 -0.17 -4.78 -0.89
N ILE A 58 -0.36 -4.18 -2.08
CA ILE A 58 -1.50 -3.30 -2.34
C ILE A 58 -2.82 -4.03 -2.10
N VAL A 59 -2.96 -5.23 -2.68
CA VAL A 59 -4.19 -6.04 -2.58
C VAL A 59 -4.45 -6.44 -1.12
N LEU A 60 -3.43 -6.94 -0.42
CA LEU A 60 -3.55 -7.32 1.00
C LEU A 60 -3.98 -6.14 1.87
N GLY A 61 -3.32 -4.99 1.69
CA GLY A 61 -3.65 -3.78 2.42
C GLY A 61 -5.08 -3.36 2.15
N PHE A 62 -5.45 -3.27 0.87
CA PHE A 62 -6.78 -2.88 0.44
C PHE A 62 -7.88 -3.76 1.02
N LEU A 63 -7.75 -5.09 0.91
CA LEU A 63 -8.71 -6.02 1.49
C LEU A 63 -8.81 -5.87 3.02
N GLY A 64 -7.69 -5.65 3.71
CA GLY A 64 -7.68 -5.38 5.15
C GLY A 64 -8.31 -4.03 5.54
N GLY A 65 -8.36 -3.07 4.61
CA GLY A 65 -8.96 -1.74 4.83
C GLY A 65 -10.45 -1.66 4.49
N VAL A 66 -10.97 -2.58 3.68
CA VAL A 66 -12.38 -2.60 3.29
C VAL A 66 -13.25 -2.92 4.51
N PRO A 67 -14.23 -2.07 4.85
CA PRO A 67 -15.12 -2.33 5.98
C PRO A 67 -16.03 -3.54 5.69
N LEU A 68 -15.98 -4.56 6.57
CA LEU A 68 -16.75 -5.82 6.44
C LEU A 68 -18.22 -5.72 6.91
N GLY A 69 -18.75 -4.53 7.17
CA GLY A 69 -20.10 -4.31 7.73
C GLY A 69 -21.07 -3.65 6.76
N ARG A 70 -22.37 -3.96 6.87
CA ARG A 70 -23.45 -3.21 6.23
C ARG A 70 -23.47 -1.80 6.84
N ARG A 71 -23.21 -0.78 6.02
CA ARG A 71 -23.59 0.60 6.34
C ARG A 71 -25.10 0.73 6.25
#